data_AF-A0A950MP17-F1
#
_entry.id   AF-A0A950MP17-F1
#
_cell.length_a   1.000
_cell.length_b   1.000
_cell.length_c   1.000
_cell.angle_alpha   90.00
_cell.angle_beta   90.00
_cell.angle_gamma   90.00
#
_symmetry.space_group_name_H-M   'P 1'
#
loop_
_entity.id
_entity.type
_entity.pdbx_description
1 polymer ?
#
loop_
_entity_poly.entity_id
_entity_poly.type
_entity_poly.pdbx_seq_one_letter_code
_entity_poly.pdbx_strand_id
1 'polypeptide(L)'
;LESGEYEVDSIKSVDEAAGTVYYLSSEGDSRQEQVWAIQLDGSGKRQVTKAAGVHDPVFPDKGGSFIDTASSLMSPGSISYCTSQGECTAFWQSHPVEGHTMVPPQLLELKAADGATTLYGTLQLPPNTTAPASVPLIVNPYGGPGADMQKDAWHGRSYFFDQLLAEHGFAVLHVDNRGMGGRGRDFEQVAYRSFGPPQFADQMACIDQVLAKYPQIDAHRMGWWGWSWGGTFTLWAATHSDRFLAEASGAPVTDWRNYDSIYTERYMGLPLENTKTYDEDSVQNSAKNLKGHILILHGTGDDNVHFANTIQFIQKLLDNGIPYDYNVFPRKTHSVAGPVAQTALHARLLWHFETYVKNKPE
;
A
#
# COMPACT_ATOMS: atom_id res chain seq x y z
N LEU A 1 28.07 -12.08 2.87
CA LEU A 1 28.75 -11.73 1.61
C LEU A 1 28.83 -10.22 1.46
N GLU A 2 27.82 -9.47 1.90
CA GLU A 2 27.85 -8.00 1.90
C GLU A 2 27.17 -7.42 3.15
N SER A 3 27.18 -6.08 3.26
CA SER A 3 26.52 -5.30 4.30
C SER A 3 26.23 -3.88 3.81
N GLY A 4 25.13 -3.28 4.27
CA GLY A 4 24.82 -1.88 4.06
C GLY A 4 23.38 -1.54 4.48
N GLU A 5 22.98 -0.29 4.25
CA GLU A 5 21.64 0.24 4.58
C GLU A 5 20.63 -0.04 3.47
N TYR A 6 20.41 -1.32 3.18
CA TYR A 6 19.47 -1.85 2.18
C TYR A 6 19.15 -3.31 2.48
N GLU A 7 18.18 -3.89 1.78
CA GLU A 7 17.80 -5.29 1.95
C GLU A 7 18.21 -6.14 0.75
N VAL A 8 18.69 -7.34 1.03
CA VAL A 8 18.74 -8.45 0.08
C VAL A 8 17.40 -9.15 0.18
N ASP A 9 16.61 -9.07 -0.88
CA ASP A 9 15.28 -9.69 -0.93
C ASP A 9 15.40 -11.21 -1.10
N SER A 10 16.09 -11.64 -2.17
CA SER A 10 16.17 -13.05 -2.51
C SER A 10 17.40 -13.41 -3.32
N ILE A 11 17.96 -14.60 -3.07
CA ILE A 11 18.99 -15.20 -3.94
C ILE A 11 18.28 -15.81 -5.14
N LYS A 12 18.71 -15.45 -6.34
CA LYS A 12 18.10 -15.89 -7.61
C LYS A 12 18.92 -16.97 -8.31
N SER A 13 20.25 -16.93 -8.20
CA SER A 13 21.13 -17.96 -8.76
C SER A 13 22.49 -17.99 -8.07
N VAL A 14 23.12 -19.16 -8.05
CA VAL A 14 24.50 -19.35 -7.59
C VAL A 14 25.25 -20.12 -8.67
N ASP A 15 26.17 -19.44 -9.35
CA ASP A 15 27.09 -20.06 -10.30
C ASP A 15 28.35 -20.50 -9.53
N GLU A 16 28.34 -21.74 -9.04
CA GLU A 16 29.46 -22.30 -8.26
C GLU A 16 30.76 -22.40 -9.08
N ALA A 17 30.68 -22.58 -10.41
CA ALA A 17 31.85 -22.70 -11.26
C ALA A 17 32.54 -21.33 -11.43
N ALA A 18 31.76 -20.26 -11.55
CA ALA A 18 32.26 -18.88 -11.57
C ALA A 18 32.46 -18.29 -10.16
N GLY A 19 31.96 -18.95 -9.11
CA GLY A 19 31.97 -18.46 -7.74
C GLY A 19 31.06 -17.25 -7.49
N THR A 20 30.03 -17.03 -8.31
CA THR A 20 29.20 -15.82 -8.30
C THR A 20 27.78 -16.08 -7.80
N VAL A 21 27.26 -15.21 -6.95
CA VAL A 21 25.87 -15.19 -6.47
C VAL A 21 25.12 -14.04 -7.14
N TYR A 22 23.95 -14.32 -7.69
CA TYR A 22 23.00 -13.35 -8.22
C TYR A 22 21.80 -13.22 -7.28
N TYR A 23 21.42 -12.00 -6.94
CA TYR A 23 20.37 -11.72 -5.95
C TYR A 23 19.61 -10.46 -6.30
N LEU A 24 18.40 -10.35 -5.75
CA LEU A 24 17.62 -9.10 -5.75
C LEU A 24 17.96 -8.29 -4.51
N SER A 25 18.14 -6.99 -4.71
CA SER A 25 18.38 -6.04 -3.63
C SER A 25 17.79 -4.68 -3.95
N SER A 26 17.39 -3.99 -2.88
CA SER A 26 16.90 -2.62 -2.89
C SER A 26 18.02 -1.59 -2.69
N GLU A 27 19.28 -1.98 -2.87
CA GLU A 27 20.44 -1.11 -2.72
C GLU A 27 20.34 0.12 -3.64
N GLY A 28 20.53 1.29 -3.05
CA GLY A 28 20.45 2.60 -3.72
C GLY A 28 19.07 3.27 -3.62
N ASP A 29 17.98 2.52 -3.81
CA ASP A 29 16.61 3.03 -3.66
C ASP A 29 15.68 1.91 -3.19
N SER A 30 15.12 2.05 -1.99
CA SER A 30 14.25 1.06 -1.37
C SER A 30 12.93 0.79 -2.13
N ARG A 31 12.56 1.68 -3.05
CA ARG A 31 11.40 1.53 -3.94
C ARG A 31 11.75 0.73 -5.19
N GLN A 32 13.02 0.49 -5.47
CA GLN A 32 13.46 -0.28 -6.62
C GLN A 32 13.90 -1.68 -6.17
N GLU A 33 13.96 -2.57 -7.12
CA GLU A 33 14.46 -3.93 -6.92
C GLU A 33 15.29 -4.31 -8.12
N GLN A 34 16.58 -4.50 -7.88
CA GLN A 34 17.60 -4.60 -8.92
C GLN A 34 18.33 -5.92 -8.78
N VAL A 35 18.82 -6.44 -9.90
CA VAL A 35 19.67 -7.63 -9.91
C VAL A 35 21.10 -7.23 -9.59
N TRP A 36 21.68 -7.85 -8.58
CA TRP A 36 23.07 -7.68 -8.17
C TRP A 36 23.84 -8.99 -8.32
N ALA A 37 25.16 -8.86 -8.49
CA ALA A 37 26.09 -9.97 -8.53
C ALA A 37 27.23 -9.72 -7.54
N ILE A 38 27.62 -10.76 -6.78
CA ILE A 38 28.76 -10.72 -5.85
C ILE A 38 29.49 -12.07 -5.86
N GLN A 39 30.80 -12.07 -5.63
CA GLN A 39 31.54 -13.31 -5.49
C GLN A 39 31.28 -13.98 -4.13
N LEU A 40 31.45 -15.30 -4.04
CA LEU A 40 31.29 -16.08 -2.81
C LEU A 40 32.28 -15.70 -1.70
N ASP A 41 33.37 -15.01 -2.03
CA ASP A 41 34.31 -14.43 -1.06
C ASP A 41 33.91 -13.00 -0.63
N GLY A 42 32.83 -12.45 -1.17
CA GLY A 42 32.34 -11.09 -0.91
C GLY A 42 32.94 -10.00 -1.81
N SER A 43 33.85 -10.35 -2.72
CA SER A 43 34.45 -9.40 -3.66
C SER A 43 33.58 -9.15 -4.90
N GLY A 44 33.96 -8.14 -5.70
CA GLY A 44 33.41 -7.96 -7.05
C GLY A 44 31.92 -7.62 -7.12
N LYS A 45 31.33 -7.05 -6.04
CA LYS A 45 29.94 -6.63 -6.02
C LYS A 45 29.64 -5.62 -7.14
N ARG A 46 28.56 -5.86 -7.89
CA ARG A 46 28.06 -4.94 -8.93
C ARG A 46 26.57 -5.10 -9.19
N GLN A 47 25.91 -4.02 -9.56
CA GLN A 47 24.57 -4.06 -10.14
C GLN A 47 24.63 -4.60 -11.57
N VAL A 48 23.70 -5.49 -11.93
CA VAL A 48 23.59 -6.13 -13.24
C VAL A 48 22.55 -5.42 -14.09
N THR A 49 21.37 -5.15 -13.55
CA THR A 49 20.32 -4.39 -14.23
C THR A 49 20.64 -2.89 -14.24
N LYS A 50 20.13 -2.17 -15.25
CA LYS A 50 20.42 -0.74 -15.46
C LYS A 50 19.17 0.13 -15.56
N ALA A 51 18.03 -0.46 -15.90
CA ALA A 51 16.78 0.26 -15.97
C ALA A 51 16.28 0.55 -14.54
N ALA A 52 15.60 1.67 -14.38
CA ALA A 52 14.93 1.97 -13.12
C ALA A 52 13.68 1.08 -12.95
N GLY A 53 13.31 0.87 -11.69
CA GLY A 53 12.08 0.19 -11.32
C GLY A 53 12.33 -1.15 -10.63
N VAL A 54 11.38 -2.07 -10.80
CA VAL A 54 11.40 -3.41 -10.23
C VAL A 54 11.68 -4.45 -11.31
N HIS A 55 12.59 -5.35 -11.00
CA HIS A 55 13.03 -6.46 -11.83
C HIS A 55 12.69 -7.80 -11.15
N ASP A 56 12.03 -8.71 -11.88
CA ASP A 56 11.81 -10.10 -11.45
C ASP A 56 12.51 -11.06 -12.43
N PRO A 57 13.79 -11.39 -12.15
CA PRO A 57 14.59 -12.22 -13.03
C PRO A 57 14.33 -13.71 -12.79
N VAL A 58 14.32 -14.47 -13.89
CA VAL A 58 14.35 -15.93 -13.90
C VAL A 58 15.68 -16.39 -14.48
N PHE A 59 16.49 -16.98 -13.62
CA PHE A 59 17.78 -17.57 -13.99
C PHE A 59 17.62 -19.06 -14.33
N PRO A 60 18.46 -19.61 -15.22
CA PRO A 60 18.65 -21.04 -15.33
C PRO A 60 19.36 -21.61 -14.08
N ASP A 61 19.28 -22.92 -13.88
CA ASP A 61 19.96 -23.61 -12.77
C ASP A 61 21.47 -23.33 -12.69
N LYS A 62 22.09 -23.00 -13.83
CA LYS A 62 23.53 -22.68 -13.93
C LYS A 62 23.75 -21.53 -14.92
N GLY A 63 24.62 -20.60 -14.55
CA GLY A 63 25.05 -19.47 -15.36
C GLY A 63 24.41 -18.13 -14.95
N GLY A 64 24.91 -17.06 -15.56
CA GLY A 64 24.56 -15.68 -15.17
C GLY A 64 23.65 -14.92 -16.13
N SER A 65 23.21 -15.53 -17.23
CA SER A 65 22.19 -14.92 -18.10
C SER A 65 20.79 -15.25 -17.58
N PHE A 66 19.81 -14.37 -17.81
CA PHE A 66 18.46 -14.50 -17.25
C PHE A 66 17.40 -13.91 -18.18
N ILE A 67 16.16 -14.34 -17.98
CA ILE A 67 14.98 -13.63 -18.50
C ILE A 67 14.52 -12.66 -17.42
N ASP A 68 14.34 -11.40 -17.78
CA ASP A 68 13.96 -10.34 -16.87
C ASP A 68 12.56 -9.83 -17.19
N THR A 69 11.69 -9.78 -16.18
CA THR A 69 10.43 -9.04 -16.26
C THR A 69 10.59 -7.75 -15.48
N ALA A 70 10.51 -6.61 -16.16
CA ALA A 70 10.75 -5.32 -15.54
C ALA A 70 9.63 -4.32 -15.80
N SER A 71 9.36 -3.47 -14.82
CA SER A 71 8.39 -2.37 -14.95
C SER A 71 8.75 -1.20 -14.04
N SER A 72 8.15 -0.05 -14.30
CA SER A 72 8.16 1.12 -13.41
C SER A 72 6.76 1.72 -13.30
N LEU A 73 6.57 2.72 -12.44
CA LEU A 73 5.28 3.39 -12.24
C LEU A 73 4.63 3.86 -13.55
N MET A 74 5.45 4.30 -14.51
CA MET A 74 4.98 4.86 -15.78
C MET A 74 5.39 4.05 -17.00
N SER A 75 6.13 2.95 -16.82
CA SER A 75 6.50 2.04 -17.91
C SER A 75 5.87 0.68 -17.65
N PRO A 76 4.88 0.26 -18.47
CA PRO A 76 4.27 -1.04 -18.29
C PRO A 76 5.29 -2.14 -18.55
N GLY A 77 4.97 -3.35 -18.08
CA GLY A 77 5.90 -4.47 -18.08
C GLY A 77 6.56 -4.76 -19.44
N SER A 78 7.84 -5.12 -19.39
CA SER A 78 8.61 -5.64 -20.52
C SER A 78 9.29 -6.94 -20.14
N ILE A 79 9.55 -7.80 -21.12
CA ILE A 79 10.30 -9.03 -20.95
C ILE A 79 11.53 -9.00 -21.85
N SER A 80 12.70 -9.22 -21.24
CA SER A 80 14.00 -9.14 -21.90
C SER A 80 14.85 -10.37 -21.62
N TYR A 81 15.69 -10.77 -22.58
CA TYR A 81 16.83 -11.64 -22.30
C TYR A 81 18.03 -10.78 -21.91
N CYS A 82 18.62 -11.06 -20.75
CA CYS A 82 19.74 -10.31 -20.18
C CYS A 82 20.97 -11.21 -20.02
N THR A 83 22.15 -10.69 -20.38
CA THR A 83 23.43 -11.35 -20.14
C THR A 83 23.92 -11.09 -18.71
N SER A 84 24.90 -11.89 -18.26
CA SER A 84 25.55 -11.68 -16.96
C SER A 84 26.19 -10.30 -16.80
N GLN A 85 26.53 -9.62 -17.89
CA GLN A 85 27.11 -8.28 -17.93
C GLN A 85 26.03 -7.18 -17.86
N GLY A 86 24.75 -7.54 -17.88
CA GLY A 86 23.64 -6.58 -17.85
C GLY A 86 23.25 -6.04 -19.22
N GLU A 87 23.59 -6.72 -20.31
CA GLU A 87 23.11 -6.37 -21.64
C GLU A 87 21.77 -7.08 -21.88
N CYS A 88 20.71 -6.29 -22.04
CA CYS A 88 19.34 -6.82 -22.16
C CYS A 88 18.76 -6.52 -23.55
N THR A 89 18.12 -7.53 -24.14
CA THR A 89 17.36 -7.40 -25.40
C THR A 89 15.89 -7.72 -25.12
N ALA A 90 15.03 -6.71 -25.21
CA ALA A 90 13.59 -6.88 -25.08
C ALA A 90 13.02 -7.66 -26.26
N PHE A 91 12.20 -8.68 -25.97
CA PHE A 91 11.46 -9.43 -27.00
C PHE A 91 9.94 -9.33 -26.80
N TRP A 92 9.49 -8.75 -25.70
CA TRP A 92 8.09 -8.42 -25.46
C TRP A 92 7.96 -7.12 -24.65
N GLN A 93 6.99 -6.30 -25.01
CA GLN A 93 6.66 -5.06 -24.29
C GLN A 93 5.14 -4.90 -24.28
N SER A 94 4.60 -4.45 -23.15
CA SER A 94 3.18 -4.10 -23.05
C SER A 94 2.86 -2.85 -23.86
N HIS A 95 1.62 -2.77 -24.34
CA HIS A 95 1.10 -1.55 -24.95
C HIS A 95 0.61 -0.56 -23.88
N PRO A 96 0.66 0.75 -24.18
CA PRO A 96 -0.06 1.75 -23.38
C PRO A 96 -1.56 1.45 -23.32
N VAL A 97 -2.25 1.97 -22.30
CA VAL A 97 -3.71 1.92 -22.23
C VAL A 97 -4.28 2.82 -23.33
N GLU A 98 -4.89 2.23 -24.36
CA GLU A 98 -5.46 3.00 -25.47
C GLU A 98 -6.53 3.99 -24.99
N GLY A 99 -6.48 5.21 -25.52
CA GLY A 99 -7.48 6.24 -25.24
C GLY A 99 -7.32 6.98 -23.90
N HIS A 100 -6.35 6.61 -23.06
CA HIS A 100 -6.10 7.27 -21.78
C HIS A 100 -4.64 7.73 -21.67
N THR A 101 -4.45 9.00 -21.30
CA THR A 101 -3.14 9.52 -20.91
C THR A 101 -3.03 9.44 -19.40
N MET A 102 -2.27 8.48 -18.89
CA MET A 102 -2.05 8.39 -17.44
C MET A 102 -1.33 9.64 -16.95
N VAL A 103 -1.83 10.21 -15.86
CA VAL A 103 -1.16 11.29 -15.15
C VAL A 103 -0.12 10.65 -14.23
N PRO A 104 1.17 11.02 -14.36
CA PRO A 104 2.22 10.50 -13.48
C PRO A 104 2.05 11.06 -12.06
N PRO A 105 2.33 10.26 -11.02
CA PRO A 105 2.23 10.74 -9.66
C PRO A 105 3.49 11.54 -9.32
N GLN A 106 3.36 12.47 -8.39
CA GLN A 106 4.53 13.13 -7.81
C GLN A 106 5.13 12.22 -6.75
N LEU A 107 6.41 11.89 -6.89
CA LEU A 107 7.16 11.19 -5.85
C LEU A 107 7.39 12.14 -4.67
N LEU A 108 7.08 11.67 -3.47
CA LEU A 108 7.21 12.41 -2.23
C LEU A 108 8.28 11.82 -1.34
N GLU A 109 9.00 12.71 -0.68
CA GLU A 109 9.81 12.43 0.51
C GLU A 109 9.26 13.29 1.65
N LEU A 110 8.76 12.63 2.69
CA LEU A 110 8.11 13.25 3.83
C LEU A 110 8.82 12.81 5.12
N LYS A 111 8.61 13.55 6.21
CA LYS A 111 9.08 13.13 7.53
C LYS A 111 7.99 12.40 8.29
N ALA A 112 8.37 11.29 8.92
CA ALA A 112 7.53 10.56 9.86
C ALA A 112 7.20 11.41 11.10
N ALA A 113 6.32 10.91 11.96
CA ALA A 113 5.92 11.62 13.18
C ALA A 113 7.07 11.82 14.20
N ASP A 114 8.18 11.08 14.05
CA ASP A 114 9.40 11.31 14.84
C ASP A 114 10.22 12.54 14.38
N GLY A 115 9.84 13.17 13.27
CA GLY A 115 10.53 14.32 12.69
C GLY A 115 11.89 14.01 12.03
N ALA A 116 12.31 12.75 11.99
CA ALA A 116 13.63 12.34 11.53
C ALA A 116 13.55 11.37 10.34
N THR A 117 12.75 10.32 10.47
CA THR A 117 12.67 9.23 9.48
C THR A 117 12.04 9.71 8.19
N THR A 118 12.70 9.46 7.06
CA THR A 118 12.13 9.74 5.72
C THR A 118 11.16 8.64 5.32
N LEU A 119 9.94 9.05 4.99
CA LEU A 119 8.87 8.25 4.42
C LEU A 119 8.73 8.58 2.94
N TYR A 120 8.48 7.55 2.14
CA TYR A 120 8.25 7.68 0.71
C TYR A 120 6.75 7.61 0.42
N GLY A 121 6.33 8.31 -0.61
CA GLY A 121 4.93 8.31 -1.02
C GLY A 121 4.74 8.81 -2.44
N THR A 122 3.49 8.77 -2.87
CA THR A 122 3.04 9.27 -4.17
C THR A 122 1.86 10.21 -3.96
N LEU A 123 1.85 11.31 -4.71
CA LEU A 123 0.70 12.20 -4.79
C LEU A 123 0.24 12.30 -6.23
N GLN A 124 -0.91 11.70 -6.51
CA GLN A 124 -1.62 11.85 -7.75
C GLN A 124 -2.45 13.13 -7.68
N LEU A 125 -2.14 14.10 -8.54
CA LEU A 125 -2.93 15.33 -8.66
C LEU A 125 -3.75 15.30 -9.95
N PRO A 126 -5.02 15.76 -9.93
CA PRO A 126 -5.75 16.03 -11.16
C PRO A 126 -4.97 17.02 -12.04
N PRO A 127 -5.03 16.87 -13.37
CA PRO A 127 -4.34 17.78 -14.27
C PRO A 127 -4.92 19.20 -14.19
N ASN A 128 -4.06 20.21 -14.34
CA ASN A 128 -4.43 21.63 -14.47
C ASN A 128 -5.15 22.26 -13.25
N THR A 129 -5.04 21.69 -12.05
CA THR A 129 -5.62 22.28 -10.83
C THR A 129 -4.61 23.18 -10.10
N THR A 130 -4.83 24.50 -10.14
CA THR A 130 -3.96 25.50 -9.50
C THR A 130 -4.67 26.37 -8.47
N ALA A 131 -6.01 26.35 -8.42
CA ALA A 131 -6.78 27.15 -7.49
C ALA A 131 -6.59 26.63 -6.05
N PRO A 132 -6.29 27.49 -5.06
CA PRO A 132 -6.18 27.08 -3.66
C PRO A 132 -7.47 26.41 -3.14
N ALA A 133 -7.31 25.40 -2.28
CA ALA A 133 -8.40 24.64 -1.65
C ALA A 133 -9.50 24.17 -2.61
N SER A 134 -9.14 23.81 -3.85
CA SER A 134 -10.09 23.39 -4.88
C SER A 134 -10.16 21.87 -5.08
N VAL A 135 -9.15 21.14 -4.64
CA VAL A 135 -8.99 19.70 -4.90
C VAL A 135 -9.26 18.88 -3.62
N PRO A 136 -10.33 18.05 -3.57
CA PRO A 136 -10.52 17.11 -2.47
C PRO A 136 -9.42 16.04 -2.46
N LEU A 137 -9.05 15.55 -1.28
CA LEU A 137 -7.99 14.56 -1.10
C LEU A 137 -8.55 13.20 -0.67
N ILE A 138 -8.12 12.14 -1.32
CA ILE A 138 -8.31 10.76 -0.88
C ILE A 138 -6.98 10.22 -0.37
N VAL A 139 -6.97 9.72 0.87
CA VAL A 139 -5.82 9.08 1.50
C VAL A 139 -5.98 7.57 1.40
N ASN A 140 -4.97 6.87 0.86
CA ASN A 140 -5.01 5.41 0.65
C ASN A 140 -3.71 4.71 1.07
N PRO A 141 -3.36 4.68 2.37
CA PRO A 141 -2.26 3.85 2.83
C PRO A 141 -2.72 2.40 3.01
N TYR A 142 -1.81 1.45 2.75
CA TYR A 142 -1.98 0.10 3.28
C TYR A 142 -1.56 0.05 4.75
N GLY A 143 -0.33 0.49 5.06
CA GLY A 143 0.17 0.69 6.43
C GLY A 143 0.51 -0.59 7.21
N GLY A 144 0.61 -1.72 6.50
CA GLY A 144 0.76 -3.09 7.02
C GLY A 144 2.08 -3.42 7.68
N PRO A 145 2.07 -3.93 8.92
CA PRO A 145 3.19 -4.71 9.45
C PRO A 145 3.57 -5.83 8.48
N GLY A 146 4.83 -5.82 8.02
CA GLY A 146 5.37 -6.77 7.06
C GLY A 146 4.86 -6.64 5.63
N ALA A 147 4.06 -5.61 5.31
CA ALA A 147 3.70 -5.32 3.93
C ALA A 147 4.80 -4.51 3.26
N ASP A 148 5.17 -4.88 2.05
CA ASP A 148 6.16 -4.12 1.30
C ASP A 148 5.67 -2.71 1.00
N MET A 149 6.63 -1.79 0.97
CA MET A 149 6.42 -0.42 0.50
C MET A 149 5.95 -0.39 -0.95
N GLN A 150 5.40 0.76 -1.36
CA GLN A 150 5.19 1.04 -2.77
C GLN A 150 6.51 1.08 -3.52
N LYS A 151 6.67 0.10 -4.40
CA LYS A 151 7.80 0.03 -5.32
C LYS A 151 7.56 0.91 -6.55
N ASP A 152 8.64 1.31 -7.22
CA ASP A 152 8.58 1.88 -8.56
C ASP A 152 8.28 0.77 -9.57
N ALA A 153 7.01 0.34 -9.61
CA ALA A 153 6.53 -0.78 -10.40
C ALA A 153 5.18 -0.46 -11.04
N TRP A 154 4.81 -1.22 -12.07
CA TRP A 154 3.49 -1.10 -12.68
C TRP A 154 2.41 -1.73 -11.79
N HIS A 155 1.73 -0.90 -10.98
CA HIS A 155 0.77 -1.34 -9.95
C HIS A 155 -0.61 -1.77 -10.45
N GLY A 156 -0.88 -1.69 -11.75
CA GLY A 156 -2.13 -2.18 -12.34
C GLY A 156 -3.40 -1.57 -11.72
N ARG A 157 -4.25 -2.41 -11.12
CA ARG A 157 -5.65 -2.05 -10.78
C ARG A 157 -5.77 -0.94 -9.74
N SER A 158 -4.95 -0.95 -8.68
CA SER A 158 -4.99 0.09 -7.63
C SER A 158 -4.68 1.45 -8.25
N TYR A 159 -3.60 1.51 -9.02
CA TYR A 159 -3.18 2.72 -9.69
C TYR A 159 -4.18 3.23 -10.74
N PHE A 160 -4.87 2.33 -11.46
CA PHE A 160 -5.95 2.73 -12.36
C PHE A 160 -7.15 3.35 -11.64
N PHE A 161 -7.42 2.96 -10.40
CA PHE A 161 -8.45 3.64 -9.60
C PHE A 161 -7.99 5.03 -9.18
N ASP A 162 -6.70 5.23 -8.89
CA ASP A 162 -6.16 6.57 -8.59
C ASP A 162 -6.24 7.48 -9.83
N GLN A 163 -6.00 6.94 -11.03
CA GLN A 163 -6.24 7.66 -12.29
C GLN A 163 -7.71 8.06 -12.43
N LEU A 164 -8.65 7.14 -12.16
CA LEU A 164 -10.08 7.43 -12.22
C LEU A 164 -10.48 8.52 -11.21
N LEU A 165 -9.97 8.46 -9.97
CA LEU A 165 -10.18 9.49 -8.97
C LEU A 165 -9.63 10.85 -9.42
N ALA A 166 -8.44 10.87 -10.03
CA ALA A 166 -7.84 12.08 -10.56
C ALA A 166 -8.64 12.67 -11.75
N GLU A 167 -9.14 11.83 -12.66
CA GLU A 167 -10.06 12.24 -13.74
C GLU A 167 -11.35 12.84 -13.17
N HIS A 168 -11.81 12.34 -12.02
CA HIS A 168 -12.94 12.88 -11.27
C HIS A 168 -12.57 14.02 -10.31
N GLY A 169 -11.34 14.55 -10.39
CA GLY A 169 -10.93 15.77 -9.69
C GLY A 169 -10.47 15.58 -8.25
N PHE A 170 -10.17 14.35 -7.81
CA PHE A 170 -9.57 14.07 -6.51
C PHE A 170 -8.06 14.00 -6.59
N ALA A 171 -7.37 14.55 -5.59
CA ALA A 171 -6.00 14.15 -5.30
C ALA A 171 -6.00 12.78 -4.61
N VAL A 172 -4.99 11.95 -4.85
CA VAL A 172 -4.79 10.69 -4.13
C VAL A 172 -3.39 10.66 -3.51
N LEU A 173 -3.33 10.42 -2.20
CA LEU A 173 -2.09 10.34 -1.45
C LEU A 173 -1.87 8.92 -0.94
N HIS A 174 -0.69 8.39 -1.27
CA HIS A 174 -0.13 7.21 -0.62
C HIS A 174 1.17 7.57 0.08
N VAL A 175 1.36 7.03 1.28
CA VAL A 175 2.62 7.16 2.02
C VAL A 175 2.89 5.85 2.74
N ASP A 176 4.10 5.33 2.61
CA ASP A 176 4.57 4.17 3.35
C ASP A 176 5.04 4.60 4.73
N ASN A 177 4.24 4.29 5.76
CA ASN A 177 4.57 4.61 7.15
C ASN A 177 5.55 3.61 7.77
N ARG A 178 6.15 3.99 8.91
CA ARG A 178 6.93 3.06 9.72
C ARG A 178 6.08 1.88 10.16
N GLY A 179 6.72 0.73 10.32
CA GLY A 179 6.05 -0.55 10.58
C GLY A 179 5.90 -1.43 9.33
N MET A 180 5.97 -0.85 8.13
CA MET A 180 5.98 -1.61 6.88
C MET A 180 7.33 -2.29 6.63
N GLY A 181 7.36 -3.26 5.71
CA GLY A 181 8.57 -3.98 5.27
C GLY A 181 9.40 -3.19 4.25
N GLY A 182 10.50 -3.76 3.76
CA GLY A 182 11.29 -3.17 2.67
C GLY A 182 12.31 -2.10 3.09
N ARG A 183 12.54 -1.88 4.40
CA ARG A 183 13.33 -0.77 4.97
C ARG A 183 14.21 -1.16 6.16
N GLY A 184 14.44 -2.45 6.36
CA GLY A 184 15.20 -2.96 7.47
C GLY A 184 14.38 -3.10 8.74
N ARG A 185 14.94 -3.90 9.65
CA ARG A 185 14.30 -4.29 10.91
C ARG A 185 13.81 -3.11 11.75
N ASP A 186 14.61 -2.07 11.92
CA ASP A 186 14.26 -0.98 12.84
C ASP A 186 13.06 -0.16 12.34
N PHE A 187 12.88 -0.10 11.01
CA PHE A 187 11.70 0.52 10.41
C PHE A 187 10.45 -0.34 10.61
N GLU A 188 10.53 -1.66 10.42
CA GLU A 188 9.40 -2.61 10.57
C GLU A 188 8.99 -2.78 12.04
N GLN A 189 9.95 -2.79 12.97
CA GLN A 189 9.70 -3.04 14.41
C GLN A 189 8.92 -1.93 15.11
N VAL A 190 8.72 -0.78 14.47
CA VAL A 190 7.84 0.29 14.99
C VAL A 190 6.40 -0.20 15.19
N ALA A 191 5.95 -1.18 14.40
CA ALA A 191 4.63 -1.80 14.55
C ALA A 191 4.55 -2.90 15.61
N TYR A 192 5.68 -3.31 16.19
CA TYR A 192 5.71 -4.44 17.13
C TYR A 192 4.91 -4.10 18.39
N ARG A 193 3.86 -4.90 18.65
CA ARG A 193 2.88 -4.71 19.74
C ARG A 193 2.22 -3.31 19.75
N SER A 194 2.07 -2.70 18.58
CA SER A 194 1.45 -1.38 18.42
C SER A 194 0.89 -1.22 17.01
N PHE A 195 -0.26 -1.83 16.77
CA PHE A 195 -1.00 -1.74 15.52
C PHE A 195 -1.97 -0.56 15.55
N GLY A 196 -1.72 0.44 14.71
CA GLY A 196 -2.58 1.62 14.58
C GLY A 196 -1.86 2.91 14.98
N PRO A 197 -1.51 3.12 16.26
CA PRO A 197 -1.03 4.41 16.73
C PRO A 197 0.20 4.97 15.99
N PRO A 198 1.33 4.25 15.85
CA PRO A 198 2.51 4.81 15.19
C PRO A 198 2.29 5.00 13.69
N GLN A 199 1.61 4.07 13.03
CA GLN A 199 1.27 4.16 11.61
C GLN A 199 0.36 5.37 11.37
N PHE A 200 -0.65 5.57 12.21
CA PHE A 200 -1.60 6.68 12.10
C PHE A 200 -0.92 8.04 12.31
N ALA A 201 -0.05 8.14 13.31
CA ALA A 201 0.71 9.36 13.57
C ALA A 201 1.57 9.76 12.35
N ASP A 202 2.21 8.79 11.70
CA ASP A 202 2.98 9.02 10.48
C ASP A 202 2.10 9.54 9.35
N GLN A 203 0.93 8.94 9.12
CA GLN A 203 -0.01 9.41 8.10
C GLN A 203 -0.50 10.84 8.38
N MET A 204 -0.82 11.18 9.63
CA MET A 204 -1.23 12.55 9.99
C MET A 204 -0.13 13.57 9.73
N ALA A 205 1.11 13.26 10.14
CA ALA A 205 2.26 14.14 9.91
C ALA A 205 2.53 14.33 8.41
N CYS A 206 2.35 13.29 7.60
CA CYS A 206 2.51 13.35 6.16
C CYS A 206 1.40 14.13 5.46
N ILE A 207 0.13 13.97 5.88
CA ILE A 207 -0.99 14.78 5.39
C ILE A 207 -0.72 16.27 5.65
N ASP A 208 -0.27 16.63 6.86
CA ASP A 208 0.02 18.04 7.19
C ASP A 208 1.12 18.62 6.30
N GLN A 209 2.18 17.87 6.03
CA GLN A 209 3.25 18.27 5.10
C GLN A 209 2.73 18.43 3.67
N VAL A 210 1.86 17.53 3.21
CA VAL A 210 1.25 17.59 1.87
C VAL A 210 0.34 18.82 1.75
N LEU A 211 -0.53 19.06 2.73
CA LEU A 211 -1.42 20.23 2.73
C LEU A 211 -0.63 21.55 2.75
N ALA A 212 0.49 21.60 3.46
CA ALA A 212 1.37 22.76 3.48
C ALA A 212 2.08 22.99 2.14
N LYS A 213 2.48 21.92 1.44
CA LYS A 213 3.23 21.98 0.18
C LYS A 213 2.34 22.18 -1.05
N TYR A 214 1.09 21.72 -1.00
CA TYR A 214 0.15 21.69 -2.12
C TYR A 214 -1.13 22.48 -1.77
N PRO A 215 -1.10 23.82 -1.83
CA PRO A 215 -2.20 24.67 -1.37
C PRO A 215 -3.50 24.51 -2.17
N GLN A 216 -3.45 23.89 -3.34
CA GLN A 216 -4.64 23.53 -4.11
C GLN A 216 -5.47 22.43 -3.47
N ILE A 217 -4.88 21.62 -2.56
CA ILE A 217 -5.59 20.57 -1.84
C ILE A 217 -6.42 21.20 -0.72
N ASP A 218 -7.68 20.79 -0.63
CA ASP A 218 -8.62 21.26 0.37
C ASP A 218 -8.58 20.38 1.64
N ALA A 219 -8.04 20.95 2.72
CA ALA A 219 -7.94 20.31 4.03
C ALA A 219 -9.30 19.96 4.66
N HIS A 220 -10.40 20.49 4.15
CA HIS A 220 -11.76 20.25 4.66
C HIS A 220 -12.56 19.27 3.80
N ARG A 221 -11.99 18.78 2.69
CA ARG A 221 -12.60 17.76 1.83
C ARG A 221 -11.65 16.59 1.66
N MET A 222 -11.51 15.82 2.74
CA MET A 222 -10.68 14.64 2.77
C MET A 222 -11.51 13.38 2.96
N GLY A 223 -11.12 12.30 2.28
CA GLY A 223 -11.61 10.97 2.53
C GLY A 223 -10.48 9.97 2.70
N TRP A 224 -10.81 8.78 3.17
CA TRP A 224 -9.84 7.69 3.38
C TRP A 224 -10.39 6.38 2.85
N TRP A 225 -9.59 5.56 2.16
CA TRP A 225 -10.00 4.17 1.95
C TRP A 225 -8.84 3.20 1.98
N GLY A 226 -9.17 1.92 2.12
CA GLY A 226 -8.23 0.83 2.00
C GLY A 226 -8.93 -0.53 2.02
N TRP A 227 -8.16 -1.56 1.71
CA TRP A 227 -8.61 -2.95 1.70
C TRP A 227 -7.73 -3.79 2.64
N SER A 228 -8.30 -4.83 3.25
CA SER A 228 -7.60 -5.69 4.21
C SER A 228 -7.08 -4.89 5.40
N TRP A 229 -5.77 -4.90 5.66
CA TRP A 229 -5.19 -4.06 6.69
C TRP A 229 -5.42 -2.56 6.42
N GLY A 230 -5.36 -2.10 5.18
CA GLY A 230 -5.76 -0.72 4.82
C GLY A 230 -7.23 -0.44 5.16
N GLY A 231 -8.11 -1.45 5.08
CA GLY A 231 -9.50 -1.34 5.53
C GLY A 231 -9.62 -1.21 7.04
N THR A 232 -8.80 -1.95 7.78
CA THR A 232 -8.73 -1.79 9.25
C THR A 232 -8.17 -0.43 9.62
N PHE A 233 -7.14 0.02 8.92
CA PHE A 233 -6.52 1.33 9.11
C PHE A 233 -7.49 2.47 8.77
N THR A 234 -8.38 2.24 7.80
CA THR A 234 -9.51 3.14 7.51
C THR A 234 -10.46 3.25 8.71
N LEU A 235 -10.83 2.13 9.35
CA LEU A 235 -11.66 2.16 10.56
C LEU A 235 -10.92 2.79 11.75
N TRP A 236 -9.60 2.60 11.84
CA TRP A 236 -8.78 3.28 12.82
C TRP A 236 -8.86 4.80 12.63
N ALA A 237 -8.62 5.29 11.40
CA ALA A 237 -8.73 6.71 11.07
C ALA A 237 -10.12 7.27 11.42
N ALA A 238 -11.19 6.58 11.00
CA ALA A 238 -12.57 6.99 11.24
C ALA A 238 -12.94 7.05 12.74
N THR A 239 -12.30 6.23 13.58
CA THR A 239 -12.60 6.18 15.02
C THR A 239 -11.64 7.03 15.89
N HIS A 240 -10.56 7.56 15.30
CA HIS A 240 -9.52 8.30 16.00
C HIS A 240 -9.26 9.71 15.45
N SER A 241 -10.01 10.14 14.43
CA SER A 241 -9.90 11.48 13.85
C SER A 241 -11.24 11.95 13.29
N ASP A 242 -11.43 13.27 13.26
CA ASP A 242 -12.56 13.96 12.64
C ASP A 242 -12.16 14.71 11.35
N ARG A 243 -10.94 14.47 10.84
CA ARG A 243 -10.41 15.16 9.65
C ARG A 243 -11.02 14.67 8.33
N PHE A 244 -11.64 13.49 8.32
CA PHE A 244 -12.18 12.85 7.12
C PHE A 244 -13.70 12.97 7.09
N LEU A 245 -14.24 13.41 5.95
CA LEU A 245 -15.68 13.52 5.74
C LEU A 245 -16.32 12.15 5.45
N ALA A 246 -15.57 11.28 4.76
CA ALA A 246 -16.05 9.99 4.34
C ALA A 246 -14.91 8.97 4.21
N GLU A 247 -15.21 7.74 4.55
CA GLU A 247 -14.25 6.65 4.62
C GLU A 247 -14.81 5.37 4.00
N ALA A 248 -13.98 4.58 3.31
CA ALA A 248 -14.37 3.29 2.77
C ALA A 248 -13.45 2.15 3.23
N SER A 249 -13.96 1.27 4.08
CA SER A 249 -13.24 0.15 4.67
C SER A 249 -13.60 -1.17 4.00
N GLY A 250 -12.66 -1.75 3.25
CA GLY A 250 -12.81 -3.05 2.60
C GLY A 250 -12.15 -4.19 3.37
N ALA A 251 -12.89 -5.27 3.61
CA ALA A 251 -12.42 -6.50 4.28
C ALA A 251 -11.53 -6.27 5.53
N PRO A 252 -11.96 -5.45 6.51
CA PRO A 252 -11.14 -5.12 7.67
C PRO A 252 -11.05 -6.28 8.67
N VAL A 253 -9.88 -6.44 9.31
CA VAL A 253 -9.78 -7.12 10.61
C VAL A 253 -10.30 -6.13 11.66
N THR A 254 -11.21 -6.55 12.54
CA THR A 254 -11.83 -5.63 13.51
C THR A 254 -11.54 -6.02 14.96
N ASP A 255 -11.19 -7.30 15.16
CA ASP A 255 -10.56 -7.83 16.36
C ASP A 255 -9.42 -8.76 15.95
N TRP A 256 -8.23 -8.52 16.46
CA TRP A 256 -7.05 -9.32 16.16
C TRP A 256 -7.14 -10.77 16.64
N ARG A 257 -8.07 -11.07 17.56
CA ARG A 257 -8.38 -12.45 17.98
C ARG A 257 -9.10 -13.25 16.91
N ASN A 258 -9.65 -12.59 15.88
CA ASN A 258 -10.34 -13.23 14.76
C ASN A 258 -9.40 -13.55 13.59
N TYR A 259 -8.10 -13.23 13.69
CA TYR A 259 -7.14 -13.43 12.61
C TYR A 259 -6.13 -14.54 12.95
N ASP A 260 -5.36 -14.99 11.96
CA ASP A 260 -4.52 -16.17 12.11
C ASP A 260 -3.36 -15.97 13.11
N SER A 261 -2.89 -17.07 13.69
CA SER A 261 -1.83 -17.07 14.70
C SER A 261 -0.48 -16.62 14.14
N ILE A 262 -0.13 -17.02 12.91
CA ILE A 262 1.20 -16.77 12.34
C ILE A 262 1.41 -15.27 12.15
N TYR A 263 0.41 -14.57 11.59
CA TYR A 263 0.48 -13.14 11.42
C TYR A 263 0.40 -12.43 12.77
N THR A 264 -0.64 -12.73 13.54
CA THR A 264 -0.99 -11.91 14.71
C THR A 264 0.03 -12.10 15.83
N GLU A 265 0.42 -13.33 16.16
CA GLU A 265 1.36 -13.59 17.27
C GLU A 265 2.79 -13.12 16.94
N ARG A 266 3.18 -13.12 15.66
CA ARG A 266 4.49 -12.59 15.22
C ARG A 266 4.66 -11.12 15.59
N TYR A 267 3.59 -10.32 15.47
CA TYR A 267 3.66 -8.88 15.70
C TYR A 267 3.11 -8.44 17.06
N MET A 268 2.07 -9.11 17.58
CA MET A 268 1.39 -8.73 18.83
C MET A 268 1.74 -9.64 20.02
N GLY A 269 2.40 -10.77 19.79
CA GLY A 269 2.61 -11.81 20.80
C GLY A 269 1.33 -12.59 21.12
N LEU A 270 1.35 -13.42 22.17
CA LEU A 270 0.19 -14.23 22.53
C LEU A 270 -0.95 -13.37 23.14
N PRO A 271 -2.23 -13.62 22.81
CA PRO A 271 -3.36 -12.84 23.34
C PRO A 271 -3.47 -12.84 24.87
N LEU A 272 -3.11 -13.94 25.53
CA LEU A 272 -3.13 -14.06 26.99
C LEU A 272 -1.99 -13.30 27.67
N GLU A 273 -0.90 -13.04 26.95
CA GLU A 273 0.26 -12.30 27.45
C GLU A 273 0.17 -10.80 27.14
N ASN A 274 -0.55 -10.43 26.07
CA ASN A 274 -0.64 -9.06 25.55
C ASN A 274 -2.09 -8.58 25.43
N THR A 275 -2.98 -9.00 26.34
CA THR A 275 -4.42 -8.72 26.26
C THR A 275 -4.74 -7.24 26.08
N LYS A 276 -4.02 -6.37 26.78
CA LYS A 276 -4.18 -4.91 26.66
C LYS A 276 -3.94 -4.42 25.23
N THR A 277 -2.86 -4.85 24.58
CA THR A 277 -2.55 -4.48 23.19
C THR A 277 -3.63 -5.00 22.24
N TYR A 278 -4.07 -6.26 22.42
CA TYR A 278 -5.18 -6.80 21.62
C TYR A 278 -6.50 -6.03 21.81
N ASP A 279 -6.74 -5.44 22.99
CA ASP A 279 -7.92 -4.60 23.25
C ASP A 279 -7.77 -3.20 22.64
N GLU A 280 -6.61 -2.56 22.81
CA GLU A 280 -6.36 -1.19 22.35
C GLU A 280 -6.25 -1.12 20.81
N ASP A 281 -5.66 -2.13 20.18
CA ASP A 281 -5.39 -2.14 18.74
C ASP A 281 -6.59 -2.67 17.91
N SER A 282 -7.63 -3.20 18.56
CA SER A 282 -8.83 -3.72 17.90
C SER A 282 -9.87 -2.63 17.72
N VAL A 283 -10.06 -2.16 16.47
CA VAL A 283 -10.97 -1.06 16.11
C VAL A 283 -12.43 -1.29 16.53
N GLN A 284 -12.86 -2.54 16.75
CA GLN A 284 -14.19 -2.80 17.31
C GLN A 284 -14.45 -2.10 18.65
N ASN A 285 -13.40 -1.88 19.45
CA ASN A 285 -13.50 -1.27 20.77
C ASN A 285 -13.62 0.26 20.69
N SER A 286 -13.20 0.86 19.57
CA SER A 286 -13.32 2.28 19.27
C SER A 286 -14.52 2.62 18.39
N ALA A 287 -15.33 1.63 17.97
CA ALA A 287 -16.45 1.81 17.03
C ALA A 287 -17.42 2.95 17.41
N LYS A 288 -17.70 3.14 18.71
CA LYS A 288 -18.57 4.22 19.22
C LYS A 288 -18.04 5.64 18.94
N ASN A 289 -16.75 5.76 18.62
CA ASN A 289 -16.08 7.03 18.37
C ASN A 289 -16.09 7.40 16.88
N LEU A 290 -16.63 6.55 16.00
CA LEU A 290 -16.62 6.76 14.55
C LEU A 290 -17.14 8.15 14.17
N LYS A 291 -16.39 8.81 13.29
CA LYS A 291 -16.66 10.11 12.68
C LYS A 291 -16.83 9.93 11.17
N GLY A 292 -17.40 10.93 10.51
CA GLY A 292 -17.60 10.91 9.07
C GLY A 292 -18.66 9.91 8.60
N HIS A 293 -18.72 9.73 7.29
CA HIS A 293 -19.57 8.75 6.62
C HIS A 293 -18.77 7.49 6.28
N ILE A 294 -19.11 6.36 6.90
CA ILE A 294 -18.41 5.10 6.64
C ILE A 294 -19.16 4.22 5.62
N LEU A 295 -18.43 3.77 4.60
CA LEU A 295 -18.79 2.65 3.73
C LEU A 295 -17.98 1.40 4.12
N ILE A 296 -18.66 0.31 4.47
CA ILE A 296 -18.02 -0.98 4.73
C ILE A 296 -18.25 -1.91 3.54
N LEU A 297 -17.21 -2.59 3.06
CA LEU A 297 -17.27 -3.52 1.93
C LEU A 297 -16.68 -4.87 2.32
N HIS A 298 -17.31 -5.99 1.95
CA HIS A 298 -16.74 -7.32 2.25
C HIS A 298 -17.27 -8.42 1.33
N GLY A 299 -16.41 -9.38 0.99
CA GLY A 299 -16.79 -10.64 0.35
C GLY A 299 -17.38 -11.67 1.33
N THR A 300 -18.53 -12.27 1.01
CA THR A 300 -19.17 -13.26 1.90
C THR A 300 -18.42 -14.59 2.04
N GLY A 301 -17.49 -14.87 1.14
CA GLY A 301 -16.68 -16.10 1.12
C GLY A 301 -15.23 -15.83 1.47
N ASP A 302 -14.93 -14.73 2.17
CA ASP A 302 -13.58 -14.40 2.64
C ASP A 302 -13.14 -15.42 3.70
N ASP A 303 -12.14 -16.20 3.33
CA ASP A 303 -11.49 -17.24 4.12
C ASP A 303 -10.17 -16.78 4.75
N ASN A 304 -9.73 -15.55 4.46
CA ASN A 304 -8.57 -14.92 5.07
C ASN A 304 -9.01 -13.99 6.22
N VAL A 305 -9.68 -12.90 5.90
CA VAL A 305 -10.33 -12.03 6.91
C VAL A 305 -11.76 -12.48 7.00
N HIS A 306 -12.05 -13.39 7.93
CA HIS A 306 -13.39 -13.97 8.01
C HIS A 306 -14.46 -12.87 8.15
N PHE A 307 -15.54 -13.01 7.39
CA PHE A 307 -16.64 -12.04 7.29
C PHE A 307 -17.25 -11.61 8.64
N ALA A 308 -17.10 -12.45 9.66
CA ALA A 308 -17.46 -12.15 11.05
C ALA A 308 -16.85 -10.84 11.57
N ASN A 309 -15.65 -10.44 11.14
CA ASN A 309 -15.04 -9.16 11.51
C ASN A 309 -15.97 -7.98 11.19
N THR A 310 -16.49 -7.92 9.96
CA THR A 310 -17.42 -6.85 9.56
C THR A 310 -18.73 -6.92 10.31
N ILE A 311 -19.31 -8.11 10.49
CA ILE A 311 -20.59 -8.25 11.19
C ILE A 311 -20.48 -7.85 12.67
N GLN A 312 -19.40 -8.22 13.36
CA GLN A 312 -19.15 -7.83 14.75
C GLN A 312 -18.99 -6.31 14.87
N PHE A 313 -18.27 -5.67 13.95
CA PHE A 313 -18.12 -4.21 13.95
C PHE A 313 -19.43 -3.49 13.67
N ILE A 314 -20.21 -3.95 12.68
CA ILE A 314 -21.55 -3.42 12.39
C ILE A 314 -22.45 -3.53 13.62
N GLN A 315 -22.41 -4.64 14.35
CA GLN A 315 -23.17 -4.78 15.60
C GLN A 315 -22.80 -3.68 16.60
N LYS A 316 -21.52 -3.36 16.76
CA LYS A 316 -21.08 -2.24 17.61
C LYS A 316 -21.60 -0.89 17.12
N LEU A 317 -21.66 -0.65 15.81
CA LEU A 317 -22.26 0.58 15.28
C LEU A 317 -23.76 0.67 15.60
N LEU A 318 -24.49 -0.44 15.42
CA LEU A 318 -25.91 -0.52 15.76
C LEU A 318 -26.16 -0.27 17.25
N ASP A 319 -25.37 -0.91 18.13
CA ASP A 319 -25.47 -0.74 19.59
C ASP A 319 -25.26 0.72 20.03
N ASN A 320 -24.51 1.50 19.25
CA ASN A 320 -24.20 2.90 19.52
C ASN A 320 -25.02 3.89 18.66
N GLY A 321 -25.97 3.41 17.85
CA GLY A 321 -26.80 4.27 17.00
C GLY A 321 -26.04 5.00 15.89
N ILE A 322 -24.92 4.44 15.43
CA ILE A 322 -24.06 5.06 14.40
C ILE A 322 -24.50 4.57 13.01
N PRO A 323 -24.84 5.48 12.07
CA PRO A 323 -25.20 5.10 10.72
C PRO A 323 -23.99 4.62 9.92
N TYR A 324 -24.22 3.72 8.98
CA TYR A 324 -23.20 3.18 8.08
C TYR A 324 -23.81 2.78 6.74
N ASP A 325 -23.01 2.85 5.69
CA ASP A 325 -23.29 2.17 4.43
C ASP A 325 -22.60 0.81 4.41
N TYR A 326 -23.24 -0.19 3.82
CA TYR A 326 -22.67 -1.52 3.70
C TYR A 326 -22.89 -2.11 2.30
N ASN A 327 -21.80 -2.54 1.67
CA ASN A 327 -21.83 -3.25 0.40
C ASN A 327 -21.25 -4.66 0.54
N VAL A 328 -22.13 -5.64 0.40
CA VAL A 328 -21.76 -7.05 0.37
C VAL A 328 -21.40 -7.50 -1.05
N PHE A 329 -20.35 -8.31 -1.19
CA PHE A 329 -19.99 -8.98 -2.43
C PHE A 329 -20.22 -10.50 -2.32
N PRO A 330 -21.38 -11.01 -2.78
CA PRO A 330 -21.70 -12.43 -2.69
C PRO A 330 -20.67 -13.29 -3.42
N ARG A 331 -20.27 -14.40 -2.80
CA ARG A 331 -19.34 -15.40 -3.35
C ARG A 331 -17.95 -14.86 -3.73
N LYS A 332 -17.54 -13.73 -3.15
CA LYS A 332 -16.17 -13.21 -3.23
C LYS A 332 -15.41 -13.56 -1.97
N THR A 333 -14.12 -13.85 -2.13
CA THR A 333 -13.18 -14.15 -1.05
C THR A 333 -12.56 -12.85 -0.54
N HIS A 334 -11.35 -12.92 0.01
CA HIS A 334 -10.54 -11.76 0.35
C HIS A 334 -10.27 -10.82 -0.84
N SER A 335 -10.37 -11.32 -2.06
CA SER A 335 -10.31 -10.53 -3.28
C SER A 335 -11.67 -10.47 -3.97
N VAL A 336 -12.06 -9.27 -4.43
CA VAL A 336 -13.29 -9.07 -5.22
C VAL A 336 -13.03 -9.41 -6.70
N ALA A 337 -12.71 -10.66 -7.01
CA ALA A 337 -12.30 -11.05 -8.35
C ALA A 337 -13.45 -11.01 -9.39
N GLY A 338 -13.08 -10.78 -10.65
CA GLY A 338 -13.98 -10.79 -11.81
C GLY A 338 -14.43 -9.40 -12.24
N PRO A 339 -14.56 -9.16 -13.56
CA PRO A 339 -14.71 -7.82 -14.12
C PRO A 339 -15.94 -7.08 -13.59
N VAL A 340 -17.11 -7.73 -13.57
CA VAL A 340 -18.36 -7.11 -13.07
C VAL A 340 -18.25 -6.66 -11.62
N ALA A 341 -17.64 -7.49 -10.76
CA ALA A 341 -17.51 -7.18 -9.34
C ALA A 341 -16.47 -6.06 -9.11
N GLN A 342 -15.39 -6.05 -9.89
CA GLN A 342 -14.40 -4.98 -9.87
C GLN A 342 -14.99 -3.64 -10.35
N THR A 343 -15.80 -3.63 -11.41
CA THR A 343 -16.51 -2.43 -11.84
C THR A 343 -17.47 -1.94 -10.76
N ALA A 344 -18.25 -2.85 -10.16
CA ALA A 344 -19.19 -2.50 -9.09
C ALA A 344 -18.48 -1.94 -7.85
N LEU A 345 -17.35 -2.51 -7.46
CA LEU A 345 -16.51 -2.04 -6.35
C LEU A 345 -16.05 -0.60 -6.57
N HIS A 346 -15.35 -0.35 -7.67
CA HIS A 346 -14.77 0.97 -7.93
C HIS A 346 -15.84 2.03 -8.24
N ALA A 347 -16.93 1.67 -8.91
CA ALA A 347 -18.07 2.57 -9.09
C ALA A 347 -18.71 2.96 -7.75
N ARG A 348 -18.84 2.02 -6.81
CA ARG A 348 -19.39 2.29 -5.49
C ARG A 348 -18.47 3.17 -4.62
N LEU A 349 -17.16 2.93 -4.69
CA LEU A 349 -16.15 3.75 -4.02
C LEU A 349 -16.16 5.19 -4.57
N LEU A 350 -16.13 5.34 -5.90
CA LEU A 350 -16.21 6.65 -6.55
C LEU A 350 -17.50 7.39 -6.17
N TRP A 351 -18.65 6.72 -6.26
CA TRP A 351 -19.93 7.33 -5.87
C TRP A 351 -19.93 7.81 -4.41
N HIS A 352 -19.34 7.03 -3.50
CA HIS A 352 -19.23 7.41 -2.09
C HIS A 352 -18.46 8.72 -1.91
N PHE A 353 -17.27 8.80 -2.53
CA PHE A 353 -16.43 9.99 -2.41
C PHE A 353 -16.99 11.20 -3.16
N GLU A 354 -17.61 11.00 -4.32
CA GLU A 354 -18.29 12.10 -5.00
C GLU A 354 -19.45 12.66 -4.16
N THR A 355 -20.21 11.79 -3.50
CA THR A 355 -21.34 12.18 -2.66
C THR A 355 -20.90 12.93 -1.40
N TYR A 356 -19.95 12.38 -0.65
CA TYR A 356 -19.67 12.85 0.70
C TYR A 356 -18.42 13.72 0.83
N VAL A 357 -17.46 13.62 -0.11
CA VAL A 357 -16.20 14.39 -0.07
C VAL A 357 -16.20 15.51 -1.11
N LYS A 358 -16.54 15.21 -2.37
CA LYS A 358 -16.50 16.20 -3.46
C LYS A 358 -17.65 17.21 -3.34
N ASN A 359 -18.87 16.70 -3.22
CA ASN A 359 -20.10 17.49 -3.25
C ASN A 359 -20.63 17.82 -1.85
N LYS A 360 -19.74 17.99 -0.86
CA LYS A 360 -20.03 18.19 0.58
C LYS A 360 -21.49 18.65 0.79
N PRO A 361 -22.39 17.77 1.25
CA PRO A 361 -23.78 18.14 1.50
C PRO A 361 -23.80 19.32 2.48
N GLU A 362 -24.63 20.33 2.17
CA GLU A 362 -24.79 21.53 3.01
C GLU A 362 -25.18 21.21 4.45
#